data_AF-A0A8H3E390-F1
#
_entry.id   AF-A0A8H3E390-F1
#
_cell.length_a   1.000
_cell.length_b   1.000
_cell.length_c   1.000
_cell.angle_alpha   90.00
_cell.angle_beta   90.00
_cell.angle_gamma   90.00
#
_symmetry.space_group_name_H-M   'P 1'
#
loop_
_entity.id
_entity.type
_entity.pdbx_description
1 polymer ?
#
loop_
_entity_poly.entity_id
_entity_poly.type
_entity_poly.pdbx_seq_one_letter_code
_entity_poly.pdbx_strand_id
1 'polypeptide(L)'
;MSALPIIPTLTGTTADISTMDYIDAYRHDTTFMHNTLIRAFNQIGANAIKVLPSEMTNFASYVDAFCETLRRHCEGENTIIFPRLSAYTPLNGEDNITVLGYLGRMEQWVQGAAQLPEKADPTELIAAMEAMAPAFSKNMHEQPNHMSSLALRLALSGPELRALVDDDITWIAQNSRMEYFLPFLILHHDSTTNEAWPGLPDAAKNALPELVAANSECWQYAPFNLACSHTL
;
A
#
# COMPACT_ATOMS: atom_id res chain seq x y z
N MET A 1 0.78 -17.03 -11.28
CA MET A 1 1.47 -15.76 -10.99
C MET A 1 2.79 -15.96 -10.22
N SER A 2 3.89 -15.40 -10.73
CA SER A 2 5.15 -15.28 -9.99
C SER A 2 5.08 -14.13 -8.98
N ALA A 3 5.72 -14.27 -7.82
CA ALA A 3 5.82 -13.18 -6.85
C ALA A 3 6.63 -12.02 -7.44
N LEU A 4 6.14 -10.79 -7.23
CA LEU A 4 6.86 -9.57 -7.57
C LEU A 4 7.99 -9.33 -6.56
N PRO A 5 9.15 -8.82 -7.02
CA PRO A 5 10.26 -8.51 -6.13
C PRO A 5 9.90 -7.36 -5.20
N ILE A 6 10.42 -7.42 -3.97
CA ILE A 6 10.36 -6.33 -2.99
C ILE A 6 11.45 -5.32 -3.31
N ILE A 7 11.14 -4.03 -3.17
CA ILE A 7 12.09 -2.95 -3.38
C ILE A 7 13.11 -2.98 -2.23
N PRO A 8 14.43 -3.03 -2.51
CA PRO A 8 15.44 -3.02 -1.46
C PRO A 8 15.30 -1.81 -0.52
N THR A 9 15.15 -2.09 0.77
CA THR A 9 15.23 -1.08 1.83
C THR A 9 16.61 -1.13 2.49
N LEU A 10 17.01 -0.03 3.13
CA LEU A 10 18.25 -0.02 3.90
C LEU A 10 18.07 -0.91 5.12
N THR A 11 18.58 -2.14 5.05
CA THR A 11 18.58 -3.06 6.18
C THR A 11 19.59 -2.57 7.23
N GLY A 12 19.13 -2.40 8.47
CA GLY A 12 20.00 -2.08 9.60
C GLY A 12 20.38 -0.60 9.77
N THR A 13 19.87 0.32 8.96
CA THR A 13 19.86 1.74 9.37
C THR A 13 18.69 1.94 10.32
N THR A 14 18.97 1.94 11.62
CA THR A 14 18.05 2.37 12.69
C THR A 14 17.70 3.86 12.59
N ALA A 15 17.86 4.48 11.42
CA ALA A 15 17.49 5.85 11.18
C ALA A 15 15.96 5.88 11.15
N ASP A 16 15.40 6.20 12.32
CA ASP A 16 14.04 6.67 12.42
C ASP A 16 13.86 7.79 11.38
N ILE A 17 13.12 7.48 10.30
CA ILE A 17 12.92 8.41 9.19
C ILE A 17 12.22 9.69 9.65
N SER A 18 11.56 9.67 10.82
CA SER A 18 10.97 10.86 11.44
C SER A 18 12.01 11.89 11.88
N THR A 19 13.28 11.46 12.03
CA THR A 19 14.41 12.31 12.43
C THR A 19 15.27 12.78 11.25
N MET A 20 15.01 12.26 10.04
CA MET A 20 15.76 12.61 8.82
C MET A 20 15.26 13.92 8.22
N ASP A 21 16.13 14.59 7.45
CA ASP A 21 15.64 15.62 6.51
C ASP A 21 14.67 14.94 5.54
N TYR A 22 13.47 15.49 5.42
CA TYR A 22 12.39 14.78 4.75
C TYR A 22 12.60 14.66 3.23
N ILE A 23 13.48 15.48 2.63
CA ILE A 23 13.95 15.26 1.25
C ILE A 23 14.60 13.90 1.10
N ASP A 24 15.41 13.51 2.08
CA ASP A 24 16.15 12.24 2.05
C ASP A 24 15.27 11.10 2.58
N ALA A 25 14.31 11.39 3.47
CA ALA A 25 13.37 10.41 4.03
C ALA A 25 12.29 9.98 3.03
N TYR A 26 11.79 10.88 2.18
CA TYR A 26 10.58 10.64 1.39
C TYR A 26 10.69 9.43 0.46
N ARG A 27 11.85 9.21 -0.18
CA ARG A 27 12.09 8.02 -0.99
C ARG A 27 11.91 6.72 -0.18
N HIS A 28 12.35 6.72 1.07
CA HIS A 28 12.20 5.56 1.95
C HIS A 28 10.74 5.36 2.35
N ASP A 29 10.05 6.45 2.68
CA ASP A 29 8.63 6.46 3.02
C ASP A 29 7.77 5.84 1.90
N THR A 30 7.95 6.33 0.66
CA THR A 30 7.31 5.76 -0.54
C THR A 30 7.70 4.30 -0.75
N THR A 31 8.96 3.94 -0.53
CA THR A 31 9.42 2.55 -0.66
C THR A 31 8.74 1.61 0.33
N PHE A 32 8.52 2.05 1.57
CA PHE A 32 7.80 1.26 2.58
C PHE A 32 6.34 1.04 2.16
N MET A 33 5.64 2.09 1.76
CA MET A 33 4.26 1.98 1.25
C MET A 33 4.18 1.06 0.02
N HIS A 34 5.12 1.18 -0.93
CA HIS A 34 5.12 0.31 -2.11
C HIS A 34 5.40 -1.15 -1.75
N ASN A 35 6.27 -1.40 -0.78
CA ASN A 35 6.53 -2.75 -0.30
C ASN A 35 5.33 -3.35 0.46
N THR A 36 4.52 -2.56 1.18
CA THR A 36 3.27 -3.08 1.77
C THR A 36 2.29 -3.53 0.67
N LEU A 37 2.12 -2.71 -0.37
CA LEU A 37 1.29 -3.01 -1.53
C LEU A 37 1.79 -4.24 -2.31
N ILE A 38 3.10 -4.35 -2.57
CA ILE A 38 3.69 -5.51 -3.24
C ILE A 38 3.49 -6.78 -2.42
N ARG A 39 3.67 -6.73 -1.10
CA ARG A 39 3.45 -7.90 -0.23
C ARG A 39 1.99 -8.34 -0.26
N ALA A 40 1.04 -7.42 -0.17
CA ALA A 40 -0.38 -7.74 -0.28
C ALA A 40 -0.70 -8.38 -1.64
N PHE A 41 -0.22 -7.78 -2.74
CA PHE A 41 -0.39 -8.33 -4.09
C PHE A 41 0.16 -9.77 -4.20
N ASN A 42 1.35 -10.01 -3.65
CA ASN A 42 1.94 -11.36 -3.62
C ASN A 42 1.14 -12.34 -2.74
N GLN A 43 0.62 -11.90 -1.58
CA GLN A 43 -0.20 -12.74 -0.71
C GLN A 43 -1.52 -13.13 -1.37
N ILE A 44 -2.18 -12.19 -2.06
CA ILE A 44 -3.39 -12.50 -2.83
C ILE A 44 -3.09 -13.60 -3.86
N GLY A 45 -2.02 -13.43 -4.64
CA GLY A 45 -1.64 -14.41 -5.66
C GLY A 45 -1.27 -15.78 -5.08
N ALA A 46 -0.65 -15.80 -3.89
CA ALA A 46 -0.26 -17.04 -3.22
C ALA A 46 -1.45 -17.81 -2.60
N ASN A 47 -2.53 -17.11 -2.26
CA ASN A 47 -3.69 -17.67 -1.58
C ASN A 47 -4.89 -17.92 -2.49
N ALA A 48 -5.07 -17.18 -3.59
CA ALA A 48 -6.29 -17.19 -4.41
C ALA A 48 -6.81 -18.60 -4.74
N ILE A 49 -5.94 -19.51 -5.23
CA ILE A 49 -6.33 -20.87 -5.62
C ILE A 49 -6.44 -21.87 -4.46
N LYS A 50 -6.08 -21.46 -3.24
CA LYS A 50 -6.06 -22.31 -2.04
C LYS A 50 -7.22 -22.03 -1.09
N VAL A 51 -7.88 -20.88 -1.24
CA VAL A 51 -8.99 -20.43 -0.40
C VAL A 51 -10.17 -21.40 -0.55
N LEU A 52 -10.71 -21.84 0.58
CA LEU A 52 -11.89 -22.71 0.58
C LEU A 52 -13.14 -21.89 0.26
N PRO A 53 -14.20 -22.50 -0.34
CA PRO A 53 -15.45 -21.78 -0.61
C PRO A 53 -16.06 -21.11 0.64
N SER A 54 -15.91 -21.72 1.83
CA SER A 54 -16.38 -21.17 3.10
C SER A 54 -15.63 -19.92 3.55
N GLU A 55 -14.43 -19.67 3.02
CA GLU A 55 -13.57 -18.56 3.38
C GLU A 55 -13.58 -17.45 2.31
N MET A 56 -14.30 -17.67 1.20
CA MET A 56 -14.26 -16.78 0.04
C MET A 56 -14.68 -15.36 0.36
N THR A 57 -15.69 -15.17 1.22
CA THR A 57 -16.12 -13.83 1.67
C THR A 57 -14.98 -13.10 2.36
N ASN A 58 -14.27 -13.78 3.26
CA ASN A 58 -13.18 -13.20 4.04
C ASN A 58 -11.97 -12.89 3.15
N PHE A 59 -11.67 -13.78 2.21
CA PHE A 59 -10.63 -13.53 1.21
C PHE A 59 -11.00 -12.37 0.27
N ALA A 60 -12.26 -12.27 -0.15
CA ALA A 60 -12.75 -11.14 -0.94
C ALA A 60 -12.62 -9.81 -0.18
N SER A 61 -12.93 -9.78 1.12
CA SER A 61 -12.68 -8.60 1.98
C SER A 61 -11.20 -8.22 2.07
N TYR A 62 -10.30 -9.21 2.08
CA TYR A 62 -8.85 -8.95 2.07
C TYR A 62 -8.38 -8.37 0.73
N VAL A 63 -8.88 -8.90 -0.40
CA VAL A 63 -8.61 -8.34 -1.73
C VAL A 63 -9.21 -6.94 -1.86
N ASP A 64 -10.39 -6.70 -1.30
CA ASP A 64 -11.03 -5.38 -1.27
C ASP A 64 -10.18 -4.34 -0.51
N ALA A 65 -9.63 -4.71 0.65
CA ALA A 65 -8.73 -3.84 1.42
C ALA A 65 -7.47 -3.46 0.62
N PHE A 66 -6.89 -4.40 -0.14
CA PHE A 66 -5.80 -4.10 -1.06
C PHE A 66 -6.23 -3.14 -2.19
N CYS A 67 -7.36 -3.44 -2.85
CA CYS A 67 -7.86 -2.62 -3.96
C CYS A 67 -8.13 -1.19 -3.52
N GLU A 68 -8.83 -1.02 -2.40
CA GLU A 68 -9.08 0.31 -1.83
C GLU A 68 -7.76 1.01 -1.50
N THR A 69 -6.84 0.35 -0.78
CA THR A 69 -5.59 0.99 -0.37
C THR A 69 -4.75 1.43 -1.56
N LEU A 70 -4.60 0.57 -2.58
CA LEU A 70 -3.90 0.91 -3.81
C LEU A 70 -4.58 2.07 -4.54
N ARG A 71 -5.92 2.05 -4.62
CA ARG A 71 -6.68 3.13 -5.24
C ARG A 71 -6.41 4.46 -4.57
N ARG A 72 -6.53 4.51 -3.25
CA ARG A 72 -6.36 5.74 -2.47
C ARG A 72 -4.93 6.26 -2.48
N HIS A 73 -3.94 5.36 -2.46
CA HIS A 73 -2.54 5.70 -2.69
C HIS A 73 -2.35 6.41 -4.03
N CYS A 74 -2.79 5.79 -5.13
CA CYS A 74 -2.64 6.37 -6.48
C CYS A 74 -3.42 7.67 -6.68
N GLU A 75 -4.66 7.76 -6.15
CA GLU A 75 -5.50 8.96 -6.25
C GLU A 75 -4.93 10.12 -5.42
N GLY A 76 -4.43 9.84 -4.20
CA GLY A 76 -3.78 10.82 -3.34
C GLY A 76 -2.53 11.41 -3.99
N GLU A 77 -1.64 10.55 -4.49
CA GLU A 77 -0.46 10.99 -5.23
C GLU A 77 -0.80 11.88 -6.44
N ASN A 78 -1.78 11.47 -7.24
CA ASN A 78 -2.21 12.23 -8.42
C ASN A 78 -2.88 13.57 -8.06
N THR A 79 -3.52 13.66 -6.89
CA THR A 79 -4.29 14.84 -6.47
C THR A 79 -3.43 15.83 -5.69
N ILE A 80 -2.52 15.33 -4.85
CA ILE A 80 -1.77 16.11 -3.85
C ILE A 80 -0.30 16.20 -4.22
N ILE A 81 0.37 15.05 -4.39
CA ILE A 81 1.84 14.99 -4.52
C ILE A 81 2.32 15.43 -5.91
N PHE A 82 1.93 14.72 -6.97
CA PHE A 82 2.48 14.88 -8.31
C PHE A 82 2.21 16.24 -8.95
N PRO A 83 1.09 16.93 -8.69
CA PRO A 83 0.93 18.32 -9.16
C PRO A 83 2.03 19.26 -8.68
N ARG A 84 2.66 18.99 -7.53
CA ARG A 84 3.76 19.79 -6.98
C ARG A 84 5.14 19.35 -7.47
N LEU A 85 5.30 18.07 -7.83
CA LEU A 85 6.60 17.48 -8.20
C LEU A 85 6.82 17.33 -9.71
N SER A 86 5.76 17.29 -10.53
CA SER A 86 5.82 16.98 -11.97
C SER A 86 6.63 17.96 -12.81
N ALA A 87 6.86 19.19 -12.33
CA ALA A 87 7.73 20.15 -13.01
C ALA A 87 9.22 19.81 -12.90
N TYR A 88 9.60 18.98 -11.93
CA TYR A 88 11.00 18.67 -11.57
C TYR A 88 11.31 17.17 -11.62
N THR A 89 10.29 16.34 -11.76
CA THR A 89 10.38 14.87 -11.80
C THR A 89 9.53 14.35 -12.97
N PRO A 90 9.80 13.16 -13.51
CA PRO A 90 8.93 12.54 -14.51
C PRO A 90 7.58 12.04 -13.93
N LEU A 91 7.28 12.30 -12.64
CA LEU A 91 6.06 11.85 -11.98
C LEU A 91 4.89 12.75 -12.38
N ASN A 92 4.06 12.28 -13.31
CA ASN A 92 2.92 13.02 -13.86
C ASN A 92 1.56 12.32 -13.60
N GLY A 93 1.56 11.17 -12.92
CA GLY A 93 0.37 10.39 -12.61
C GLY A 93 -0.16 9.46 -13.70
N GLU A 94 0.45 9.42 -14.89
CA GLU A 94 0.02 8.53 -15.99
C GLU A 94 0.19 7.04 -15.64
N ASP A 95 1.28 6.68 -14.95
CA ASP A 95 1.50 5.31 -14.48
C ASP A 95 0.45 4.91 -13.43
N ASN A 96 0.07 5.82 -12.52
CA ASN A 96 -1.02 5.60 -11.56
C ASN A 96 -2.37 5.40 -12.27
N ILE A 97 -2.71 6.21 -13.28
CA ILE A 97 -3.93 6.03 -14.08
C ILE A 97 -3.94 4.67 -14.76
N THR A 98 -2.79 4.24 -15.29
CA THR A 98 -2.65 2.92 -15.93
C THR A 98 -2.91 1.80 -14.92
N VAL A 99 -2.30 1.85 -13.73
CA VAL A 99 -2.52 0.87 -12.66
C VAL A 99 -4.00 0.82 -12.26
N LEU A 100 -4.64 1.98 -12.03
CA LEU A 100 -6.06 2.07 -11.68
C LEU A 100 -6.98 1.47 -12.75
N GLY A 101 -6.61 1.60 -14.03
CA GLY A 101 -7.34 0.99 -15.15
C GLY A 101 -7.35 -0.54 -15.09
N TYR A 102 -6.25 -1.15 -14.66
CA TYR A 102 -6.19 -2.61 -14.44
C TYR A 102 -6.85 -3.04 -13.13
N LEU A 103 -6.71 -2.23 -12.08
CA LEU A 103 -7.29 -2.48 -10.75
C LEU A 103 -8.80 -2.70 -10.80
N GLY A 104 -9.49 -1.99 -11.70
CA GLY A 104 -10.94 -2.13 -11.89
C GLY A 104 -11.41 -3.56 -12.14
N ARG A 105 -10.58 -4.43 -12.73
CA ARG A 105 -10.95 -5.86 -12.91
C ARG A 105 -10.91 -6.65 -11.60
N MET A 106 -9.96 -6.35 -10.72
CA MET A 106 -9.91 -6.97 -9.39
C MET A 106 -11.08 -6.50 -8.53
N GLU A 107 -11.44 -5.22 -8.62
CA GLU A 107 -12.61 -4.67 -7.93
C GLU A 107 -13.92 -5.29 -8.41
N GLN A 108 -14.07 -5.53 -9.72
CA GLN A 108 -15.22 -6.26 -10.26
C GLN A 108 -15.30 -7.68 -9.71
N TRP A 109 -14.15 -8.37 -9.61
CA TRP A 109 -14.10 -9.70 -8.99
C TRP A 109 -14.51 -9.65 -7.50
N VAL A 110 -14.01 -8.68 -6.74
CA VAL A 110 -14.39 -8.46 -5.33
C VAL A 110 -15.89 -8.24 -5.19
N GLN A 111 -16.48 -7.38 -6.02
CA GLN A 111 -17.92 -7.11 -6.00
C GLN A 111 -18.73 -8.36 -6.31
N GLY A 112 -18.30 -9.16 -7.29
CA GLY A 112 -18.93 -10.44 -7.61
C GLY A 112 -18.83 -11.45 -6.47
N ALA A 113 -17.65 -11.59 -5.88
CA ALA A 113 -17.39 -12.51 -4.76
C ALA A 113 -18.14 -12.11 -3.48
N ALA A 114 -18.32 -10.82 -3.22
CA ALA A 114 -19.12 -10.33 -2.09
C ALA A 114 -20.62 -10.62 -2.27
N GLN A 115 -21.12 -10.63 -3.50
CA GLN A 115 -22.53 -10.91 -3.79
C GLN A 115 -22.85 -12.41 -3.84
N LEU A 116 -21.97 -13.21 -4.44
CA LEU A 116 -22.15 -14.64 -4.69
C LEU A 116 -20.83 -15.40 -4.45
N PRO A 117 -20.37 -15.52 -3.19
CA PRO A 117 -19.07 -16.09 -2.86
C PRO A 117 -18.89 -17.54 -3.34
N GLU A 118 -19.98 -18.33 -3.38
CA GLU A 118 -19.94 -19.71 -3.86
C GLU A 118 -19.70 -19.84 -5.37
N LYS A 119 -19.80 -18.73 -6.13
CA LYS A 119 -19.56 -18.66 -7.57
C LYS A 119 -18.29 -17.90 -7.92
N ALA A 120 -17.60 -17.31 -6.95
CA ALA A 120 -16.37 -16.60 -7.19
C ALA A 120 -15.34 -17.58 -7.78
N ASP A 121 -14.79 -17.25 -8.95
CA ASP A 121 -13.74 -18.02 -9.58
C ASP A 121 -12.38 -17.38 -9.27
N PRO A 122 -11.51 -18.01 -8.47
CA PRO A 122 -10.19 -17.46 -8.18
C PRO A 122 -9.29 -17.36 -9.41
N THR A 123 -9.58 -18.08 -10.49
CA THR A 123 -8.80 -17.98 -11.74
C THR A 123 -9.04 -16.65 -12.45
N GLU A 124 -10.24 -16.06 -12.32
CA GLU A 124 -10.52 -14.71 -12.83
C GLU A 124 -9.71 -13.65 -12.07
N LEU A 125 -9.59 -13.78 -10.75
CA LEU A 125 -8.74 -12.92 -9.93
C LEU A 125 -7.27 -13.03 -10.36
N ILE A 126 -6.75 -14.25 -10.51
CA ILE A 126 -5.37 -14.48 -10.97
C ILE A 126 -5.16 -13.86 -12.35
N ALA A 127 -6.09 -14.01 -13.28
CA ALA A 127 -5.99 -13.41 -14.61
C ALA A 127 -5.99 -11.87 -14.55
N ALA A 128 -6.81 -11.27 -13.67
CA ALA A 128 -6.81 -9.82 -13.45
C ALA A 128 -5.46 -9.34 -12.88
N MET A 129 -4.92 -10.07 -11.89
CA MET A 129 -3.61 -9.77 -11.32
C MET A 129 -2.48 -9.91 -12.34
N GLU A 130 -2.45 -10.98 -13.13
CA GLU A 130 -1.43 -11.19 -14.16
C GLU A 130 -1.46 -10.09 -15.24
N ALA A 131 -2.64 -9.58 -15.58
CA ALA A 131 -2.79 -8.43 -16.45
C ALA A 131 -2.26 -7.13 -15.83
N MET A 132 -2.46 -6.93 -14.52
CA MET A 132 -2.01 -5.73 -13.80
C MET A 132 -0.50 -5.76 -13.48
N ALA A 133 0.07 -6.95 -13.27
CA ALA A 133 1.41 -7.13 -12.70
C ALA A 133 2.52 -6.33 -13.40
N PRO A 134 2.60 -6.24 -14.74
CA PRO A 134 3.64 -5.44 -15.39
C PRO A 134 3.55 -3.94 -15.06
N ALA A 135 2.34 -3.36 -15.14
CA ALA A 135 2.12 -1.94 -14.86
C ALA A 135 2.33 -1.62 -13.38
N PHE A 136 1.78 -2.46 -12.49
CA PHE A 136 1.94 -2.31 -11.05
C PHE A 136 3.41 -2.45 -10.63
N SER A 137 4.12 -3.47 -11.12
CA SER A 137 5.55 -3.65 -10.82
C SER A 137 6.39 -2.46 -11.27
N LYS A 138 6.20 -2.00 -12.51
CA LYS A 138 6.87 -0.81 -13.05
C LYS A 138 6.63 0.40 -12.14
N ASN A 139 5.36 0.71 -11.86
CA ASN A 139 4.97 1.87 -11.06
C ASN A 139 5.62 1.85 -9.67
N MET A 140 5.49 0.74 -8.95
CA MET A 140 6.02 0.60 -7.60
C MET A 140 7.55 0.76 -7.55
N HIS A 141 8.28 0.23 -8.55
CA HIS A 141 9.75 0.24 -8.55
C HIS A 141 10.35 1.53 -9.10
N GLU A 142 9.74 2.16 -10.11
CA GLU A 142 10.30 3.33 -10.78
C GLU A 142 10.02 4.62 -10.00
N GLN A 143 8.86 4.76 -9.37
CA GLN A 143 8.49 5.98 -8.66
C GLN A 143 9.52 6.40 -7.59
N PRO A 144 9.99 5.51 -6.66
CA PRO A 144 11.03 5.90 -5.71
C PRO A 144 12.36 6.31 -6.36
N ASN A 145 12.65 5.83 -7.58
CA ASN A 145 13.87 6.21 -8.30
C ASN A 145 13.76 7.60 -8.94
N HIS A 146 12.54 8.03 -9.28
CA HIS A 146 12.26 9.38 -9.79
C HIS A 146 12.27 10.44 -8.68
N MET A 147 12.14 10.03 -7.41
CA MET A 147 12.20 10.87 -6.21
C MET A 147 13.63 11.05 -5.67
N SER A 148 14.60 11.36 -6.54
CA SER A 148 15.97 11.62 -6.06
C SER A 148 16.02 12.87 -5.20
N SER A 149 16.86 12.89 -4.15
CA SER A 149 17.04 14.07 -3.28
C SER A 149 17.35 15.35 -4.05
N LEU A 150 18.09 15.25 -5.17
CA LEU A 150 18.39 16.39 -6.03
C LEU A 150 17.12 16.97 -6.68
N ALA A 151 16.28 16.11 -7.27
CA ALA A 151 15.04 16.55 -7.91
C ALA A 151 14.05 17.13 -6.89
N LEU A 152 13.94 16.50 -5.71
CA LEU A 152 13.09 16.98 -4.62
C LEU A 152 13.55 18.35 -4.09
N ARG A 153 14.86 18.57 -3.90
CA ARG A 153 15.41 19.88 -3.46
C ARG A 153 15.17 21.01 -4.46
N LEU A 154 15.03 20.68 -5.75
CA LEU A 154 14.66 21.69 -6.76
C LEU A 154 13.17 22.04 -6.70
N ALA A 155 12.33 21.12 -6.23
CA ALA A 155 10.89 21.30 -6.15
C ALA A 155 10.46 21.98 -4.84
N LEU A 156 10.93 21.50 -3.69
CA LEU A 156 10.47 21.85 -2.36
C LEU A 156 11.61 21.77 -1.34
N SER A 157 11.48 22.49 -0.22
CA SER A 157 12.27 22.25 0.99
C SER A 157 11.76 21.01 1.74
N GLY A 158 12.58 20.45 2.65
CA GLY A 158 12.18 19.33 3.50
C GLY A 158 10.88 19.56 4.27
N PRO A 159 10.72 20.70 4.98
CA PRO A 159 9.46 21.04 5.66
C PRO A 159 8.25 21.17 4.73
N GLU A 160 8.42 21.73 3.53
CA GLU A 160 7.33 21.84 2.55
C GLU A 160 6.93 20.46 1.99
N LEU A 161 7.90 19.59 1.70
CA LEU A 161 7.62 18.22 1.27
C LEU A 161 6.92 17.43 2.39
N ARG A 162 7.33 17.63 3.65
CA ARG A 162 6.67 17.00 4.80
C ARG A 162 5.23 17.44 4.93
N ALA A 163 4.97 18.75 4.86
CA ALA A 163 3.61 19.28 4.90
C ALA A 163 2.75 18.74 3.75
N LEU A 164 3.33 18.60 2.55
CA LEU A 164 2.63 18.04 1.40
C LEU A 164 2.25 16.56 1.59
N VAL A 165 3.11 15.76 2.21
CA VAL A 165 2.78 14.37 2.55
C VAL A 165 1.77 14.29 3.70
N ASP A 166 1.87 15.16 4.70
CA ASP A 166 0.87 15.23 5.77
C ASP A 166 -0.52 15.60 5.20
N ASP A 167 -0.58 16.47 4.18
CA ASP A 167 -1.81 16.79 3.43
C ASP A 167 -2.35 15.56 2.66
N ASP A 168 -1.46 14.77 2.04
CA ASP A 168 -1.83 13.54 1.33
C ASP A 168 -2.36 12.46 2.29
N ILE A 169 -1.69 12.24 3.42
CA ILE A 169 -2.15 11.36 4.50
C ILE A 169 -3.52 11.80 5.02
N THR A 170 -3.72 13.11 5.21
CA THR A 170 -5.02 13.66 5.62
C THR A 170 -6.10 13.39 4.57
N TRP A 171 -5.78 13.58 3.30
CA TRP A 171 -6.68 13.28 2.19
C TRP A 171 -7.04 11.80 2.15
N ILE A 172 -6.05 10.90 2.24
CA ILE A 172 -6.27 9.45 2.29
C ILE A 172 -7.17 9.10 3.47
N ALA A 173 -6.91 9.64 4.67
CA ALA A 173 -7.71 9.36 5.86
C ALA A 173 -9.17 9.80 5.73
N GLN A 174 -9.44 10.87 4.98
CA GLN A 174 -10.81 11.35 4.71
C GLN A 174 -11.53 10.58 3.60
N ASN A 175 -10.79 9.90 2.73
CA ASN A 175 -11.32 9.21 1.55
C ASN A 175 -11.25 7.68 1.64
N SER A 176 -10.70 7.13 2.74
CA SER A 176 -10.53 5.69 2.97
C SER A 176 -11.36 5.19 4.15
N ARG A 177 -11.69 3.90 4.11
CA ARG A 177 -12.16 3.13 5.26
C ARG A 177 -10.99 2.87 6.19
N MET A 178 -10.82 3.73 7.18
CA MET A 178 -9.69 3.68 8.12
C MET A 178 -9.62 2.37 8.91
N GLU A 179 -10.75 1.68 9.07
CA GLU A 179 -10.85 0.34 9.64
C GLU A 179 -10.12 -0.74 8.83
N TYR A 180 -9.88 -0.52 7.53
CA TYR A 180 -9.06 -1.39 6.68
C TYR A 180 -7.67 -0.81 6.42
N PHE A 181 -7.59 0.49 6.15
CA PHE A 181 -6.33 1.14 5.77
C PHE A 181 -5.27 1.02 6.88
N LEU A 182 -5.60 1.31 8.14
CA LEU A 182 -4.62 1.25 9.24
C LEU A 182 -4.10 -0.17 9.50
N PRO A 183 -4.95 -1.20 9.70
CA PRO A 183 -4.47 -2.57 9.77
C PRO A 183 -3.67 -2.99 8.53
N PHE A 184 -4.08 -2.59 7.33
CA PHE A 184 -3.38 -2.94 6.10
C PHE A 184 -1.92 -2.46 6.15
N LEU A 185 -1.66 -1.19 6.49
CA LEU A 185 -0.29 -0.67 6.58
C LEU A 185 0.57 -1.48 7.56
N ILE A 186 0.04 -1.78 8.75
CA ILE A 186 0.80 -2.43 9.81
C ILE A 186 1.04 -3.92 9.53
N LEU A 187 0.02 -4.63 9.03
CA LEU A 187 0.10 -6.07 8.81
C LEU A 187 0.85 -6.46 7.53
N HIS A 188 1.23 -5.48 6.70
CA HIS A 188 2.01 -5.69 5.47
C HIS A 188 3.38 -5.01 5.51
N HIS A 189 3.69 -4.27 6.57
CA HIS A 189 5.02 -3.70 6.78
C HIS A 189 5.93 -4.67 7.53
N ASP A 190 7.17 -4.77 7.05
CA ASP A 190 8.21 -5.52 7.74
C ASP A 190 8.88 -4.59 8.74
N SER A 191 8.49 -4.69 10.01
CA SER A 191 8.99 -3.86 11.11
C SER A 191 10.51 -3.91 11.24
N THR A 192 11.16 -5.00 10.82
CA THR A 192 12.63 -5.11 10.86
C THR A 192 13.34 -4.14 9.89
N THR A 193 12.60 -3.60 8.92
CA THR A 193 13.13 -2.60 7.98
C THR A 193 12.99 -1.17 8.51
N ASN A 194 11.95 -0.88 9.30
CA ASN A 194 11.78 0.37 10.03
C ASN A 194 10.65 0.23 11.06
N GLU A 195 10.96 0.24 12.36
CA GLU A 195 9.95 0.08 13.41
C GLU A 195 9.09 1.35 13.62
N ALA A 196 9.59 2.52 13.21
CA ALA A 196 8.90 3.79 13.40
C ALA A 196 7.88 4.09 12.30
N TRP A 197 7.98 3.46 11.12
CA TRP A 197 7.03 3.63 10.02
C TRP A 197 5.70 2.90 10.29
N PRO A 198 4.52 3.51 10.03
CA PRO A 198 4.30 4.77 9.30
C PRO A 198 4.17 6.02 10.20
N GLY A 199 4.68 6.00 11.43
CA GLY A 199 4.66 7.17 12.31
C GLY A 199 3.26 7.52 12.83
N LEU A 200 2.47 6.50 13.17
CA LEU A 200 1.07 6.70 13.59
C LEU A 200 0.94 7.56 14.87
N PRO A 201 -0.07 8.45 14.93
CA PRO A 201 -0.46 9.09 16.20
C PRO A 201 -0.90 8.06 17.24
N ASP A 202 -0.74 8.37 18.53
CA ASP A 202 -1.07 7.46 19.63
C ASP A 202 -2.53 6.98 19.60
N ALA A 203 -3.46 7.86 19.21
CA ALA A 203 -4.86 7.49 19.04
C ALA A 203 -5.05 6.37 18.00
N ALA A 204 -4.33 6.43 16.87
CA ALA A 204 -4.37 5.39 15.85
C ALA A 204 -3.70 4.09 16.35
N LYS A 205 -2.54 4.20 17.02
CA LYS A 205 -1.85 3.05 17.63
C LYS A 205 -2.75 2.30 18.63
N ASN A 206 -3.46 3.05 19.47
CA ASN A 206 -4.36 2.49 20.48
C ASN A 206 -5.60 1.83 19.87
N ALA A 207 -6.06 2.29 18.70
CA ALA A 207 -7.20 1.70 18.00
C ALA A 207 -6.85 0.42 17.23
N LEU A 208 -5.59 0.23 16.82
CA LEU A 208 -5.17 -0.89 15.96
C LEU A 208 -5.60 -2.27 16.47
N PRO A 209 -5.44 -2.64 17.75
CA PRO A 209 -5.84 -3.98 18.21
C PRO A 209 -7.32 -4.26 17.99
N GLU A 210 -8.18 -3.27 18.23
CA GLU A 210 -9.63 -3.39 18.02
C GLU A 210 -9.97 -3.49 16.52
N LEU A 211 -9.35 -2.65 15.69
CA LEU A 211 -9.55 -2.68 14.23
C LEU A 211 -9.11 -4.02 13.60
N VAL A 212 -7.99 -4.58 14.06
CA VAL A 212 -7.51 -5.90 13.64
C VAL A 212 -8.45 -6.99 14.14
N ALA A 213 -8.91 -6.93 15.40
CA ALA A 213 -9.83 -7.93 15.93
C ALA A 213 -11.18 -7.95 15.20
N ALA A 214 -11.72 -6.76 14.89
CA ALA A 214 -13.00 -6.58 14.20
C ALA A 214 -13.04 -7.23 12.80
N ASN A 215 -11.89 -7.38 12.15
CA ASN A 215 -11.75 -7.96 10.81
C ASN A 215 -10.74 -9.12 10.78
N SER A 216 -10.60 -9.85 11.90
CA SER A 216 -9.56 -10.88 12.06
C SER A 216 -9.60 -11.98 11.00
N GLU A 217 -10.80 -12.36 10.52
CA GLU A 217 -10.94 -13.34 9.45
C GLU A 217 -10.45 -12.81 8.08
N CYS A 218 -10.48 -11.50 7.84
CA CYS A 218 -9.86 -10.88 6.67
C CYS A 218 -8.32 -10.85 6.83
N TRP A 219 -7.84 -10.48 8.01
CA TRP A 219 -6.42 -10.30 8.26
C TRP A 219 -5.62 -11.60 8.37
N GLN A 220 -6.27 -12.76 8.39
CA GLN A 220 -5.57 -14.05 8.38
C GLN A 220 -4.70 -14.27 7.12
N TYR A 221 -4.96 -13.53 6.04
CA TYR A 221 -4.18 -13.59 4.79
C TYR A 221 -2.99 -12.61 4.76
N ALA A 222 -2.88 -11.73 5.75
CA ALA A 222 -1.77 -10.78 5.84
C ALA A 222 -0.45 -11.50 6.16
N PRO A 223 0.70 -11.00 5.68
CA PRO A 223 1.99 -11.64 5.88
C PRO A 223 2.49 -11.53 7.33
N PHE A 224 2.03 -10.54 8.09
CA PHE A 224 2.42 -10.29 9.47
C PHE A 224 1.20 -10.20 10.39
N ASN A 225 1.47 -10.27 11.69
CA ASN A 225 0.48 -10.05 12.74
C ASN A 225 0.99 -8.97 13.70
N LEU A 226 0.11 -8.44 14.56
CA LEU A 226 0.49 -7.42 15.53
C LEU A 226 1.60 -7.88 16.48
N ALA A 227 1.67 -9.17 16.84
CA ALA A 227 2.72 -9.67 17.73
C ALA A 227 4.14 -9.59 17.12
N CYS A 228 4.26 -9.67 15.79
CA CYS A 228 5.50 -9.39 15.07
C CYS A 228 5.85 -7.89 14.99
N SER A 229 4.91 -7.02 15.34
CA SER A 229 5.05 -5.55 15.35
C SER A 229 5.28 -4.98 16.76
N HIS A 230 5.32 -5.82 17.81
CA HIS A 230 5.30 -5.40 19.23
C HIS A 230 6.64 -5.57 19.98
N THR A 231 7.77 -5.27 19.34
CA THR A 231 8.94 -4.74 20.08
C THR A 231 8.84 -3.22 20.26
N LEU A 232 7.64 -2.71 20.56
CA LEU A 232 7.35 -1.30 20.88
C LEU A 232 7.40 -1.06 22.39
#